data_AF-A0A0F9Q8F1-F1
#
_entry.id   AF-A0A0F9Q8F1-F1
#
_cell.length_a   1.000
_cell.length_b   1.000
_cell.length_c   1.000
_cell.angle_alpha   90.00
_cell.angle_beta   90.00
_cell.angle_gamma   90.00
#
_symmetry.space_group_name_H-M   'P 1'
#
loop_
_entity.id
_entity.type
_entity.pdbx_description
1 polymer ?
#
loop_
_entity_poly.entity_id
_entity_poly.type
_entity_poly.pdbx_seq_one_letter_code
_entity_poly.pdbx_strand_id
1 'polypeptide(L)'
;MTDPDYTAQDVPTWAANLDSMNSLKAIGNIKNPLLHLPLLNSLAFARGLGSLTFARADSSPGGTLATYVDRYGVLQTAAIDEPRFEVNGLLIEGPSTNILLRSEDFSNAAWTKFAHTYTHNSTDIPSPRGGVDFTSSKVVMDGAGRLVLRQGSLTIAANDYSSSIWVYVPTGQPDIHVKTDLSDSVDVFQEVTEKDQWVHAKLVHGTAAGTETVLDVEIQTTAGGTLVAGVIVYIFGSHLEELPFVSSYIPTTTVPVTRTTDDLQLDHVGNSANSIFANETTLMDVCLLGVGITQALWSARGMQYHRAFHPSTGAIKVQWSNAGTQVSTGKTPIAGEITRISMVRELGGTVTGWADGIEGDNGSGDGIMVGTQTSIQIGASATAAIPTYGHLTNFRIYDRALSDREMAVA
;
A
#
# COMPACT_ATOMS: atom_id res chain seq x y z
N MET A 1 10.93 24.02 68.33
CA MET A 1 9.60 24.42 67.81
C MET A 1 9.24 23.42 66.74
N THR A 2 8.56 22.36 67.13
CA THR A 2 7.92 21.41 66.22
C THR A 2 6.45 21.80 66.20
N ASP A 3 6.00 22.33 65.07
CA ASP A 3 4.60 22.68 64.84
C ASP A 3 3.76 21.39 64.86
N PRO A 4 2.78 21.25 65.76
CA PRO A 4 2.03 20.00 65.95
C PRO A 4 0.85 19.80 64.97
N ASP A 5 0.62 20.71 64.01
CA ASP A 5 -0.59 20.69 63.18
C ASP A 5 -0.43 20.09 61.76
N TYR A 6 0.73 19.51 61.40
CA TYR A 6 0.89 18.86 60.08
C TYR A 6 0.32 17.43 60.08
N THR A 7 -0.99 17.29 59.89
CA THR A 7 -1.62 15.99 59.65
C THR A 7 -1.47 15.59 58.17
N ALA A 8 -1.39 14.29 57.87
CA ALA A 8 -1.16 13.73 56.53
C ALA A 8 -2.25 14.05 55.47
N GLN A 9 -3.18 14.95 55.77
CA GLN A 9 -4.25 15.40 54.90
C GLN A 9 -3.90 16.68 54.11
N ASP A 10 -2.80 17.36 54.46
CA ASP A 10 -2.28 18.54 53.74
C ASP A 10 -1.23 18.17 52.68
N VAL A 11 -1.44 17.07 51.95
CA VAL A 11 -0.75 16.92 50.66
C VAL A 11 -1.45 17.87 49.69
N PRO A 12 -0.77 18.93 49.22
CA PRO A 12 -1.44 19.91 48.39
C PRO A 12 -1.99 19.22 47.13
N THR A 13 -3.17 19.66 46.67
CA THR A 13 -3.84 19.14 45.46
C THR A 13 -2.98 19.22 44.19
N TRP A 14 -1.84 19.91 44.20
CA TRP A 14 -0.85 19.87 43.12
C TRP A 14 -0.12 18.52 42.99
N ALA A 15 -0.01 17.72 44.06
CA ALA A 15 0.60 16.38 44.00
C ALA A 15 -0.34 15.35 43.36
N ALA A 16 -1.66 15.45 43.62
CA ALA A 16 -2.68 14.67 42.90
C ALA A 16 -2.87 15.12 41.44
N ASN A 17 -2.51 16.38 41.13
CA ASN A 17 -2.45 16.91 39.77
C ASN A 17 -1.11 16.63 39.08
N LEU A 18 -0.14 15.97 39.72
CA LEU A 18 1.15 15.71 39.08
C LEU A 18 0.99 14.69 37.95
N ASP A 19 0.17 13.65 38.13
CA ASP A 19 -0.12 12.67 37.08
C ASP A 19 -0.95 13.24 35.93
N SER A 20 -1.90 14.14 36.21
CA SER A 20 -2.68 14.85 35.19
C SER A 20 -1.86 15.94 34.48
N MET A 21 -0.97 16.64 35.17
CA MET A 21 -0.04 17.59 34.55
C MET A 21 1.05 16.88 33.75
N ASN A 22 1.52 15.71 34.20
CA ASN A 22 2.47 14.87 33.45
C ASN A 22 1.79 14.25 32.22
N SER A 23 0.51 13.86 32.30
CA SER A 23 -0.24 13.39 31.13
C SER A 23 -0.54 14.53 30.15
N LEU A 24 -0.86 15.73 30.62
CA LEU A 24 -1.03 16.92 29.79
C LEU A 24 0.29 17.39 29.15
N LYS A 25 1.42 17.30 29.86
CA LYS A 25 2.76 17.57 29.31
C LYS A 25 3.19 16.54 28.27
N ALA A 26 2.87 15.26 28.49
CA ALA A 26 3.04 14.20 27.49
C ALA A 26 2.25 14.52 26.21
N ILE A 27 0.96 14.84 26.32
CA ILE A 27 0.13 15.22 25.15
C ILE A 27 0.61 16.53 24.47
N GLY A 28 1.36 17.38 25.15
CA GLY A 28 1.87 18.64 24.59
C GLY A 28 2.96 18.47 23.53
N ASN A 29 3.86 17.49 23.70
CA ASN A 29 5.01 17.32 22.80
C ASN A 29 4.62 16.71 21.46
N ILE A 30 3.64 15.80 21.45
CA ILE A 30 3.22 15.14 20.22
C ILE A 30 2.54 16.09 19.21
N LYS A 31 2.04 17.23 19.67
CA LYS A 31 1.37 18.21 18.81
C LYS A 31 2.35 19.11 18.04
N ASN A 32 3.66 19.02 18.32
CA ASN A 32 4.66 19.96 17.79
C ASN A 32 5.82 19.26 17.07
N PRO A 33 5.57 18.44 16.03
CA PRO A 33 6.61 17.74 15.27
C PRO A 33 7.46 18.72 14.43
N LEU A 34 8.76 18.49 14.29
CA LEU A 34 9.64 19.28 13.42
C LEU A 34 9.16 19.26 11.96
N LEU A 35 8.77 18.08 11.47
CA LEU A 35 8.17 17.84 10.15
C LEU A 35 6.80 17.18 10.32
N HIS A 36 5.81 17.61 9.56
CA HIS A 36 4.51 16.96 9.48
C HIS A 36 3.95 17.04 8.06
N LEU A 37 3.81 15.86 7.46
CA LEU A 37 3.21 15.65 6.15
C LEU A 37 1.92 14.83 6.33
N PRO A 38 0.73 15.46 6.20
CA PRO A 38 -0.53 14.74 6.34
C PRO A 38 -0.73 13.66 5.27
N LEU A 39 -0.36 13.96 4.01
CA LEU A 39 -0.45 13.08 2.85
C LEU A 39 -1.86 12.49 2.59
N LEU A 40 -2.91 13.20 3.00
CA LEU A 40 -4.31 12.76 2.83
C LEU A 40 -4.88 13.07 1.44
N ASN A 41 -4.44 14.16 0.83
CA ASN A 41 -4.95 14.66 -0.46
C ASN A 41 -4.01 15.62 -1.18
N SER A 42 -2.81 15.85 -0.65
CA SER A 42 -1.82 16.76 -1.22
C SER A 42 -0.44 16.46 -0.64
N LEU A 43 0.59 16.96 -1.32
CA LEU A 43 1.98 16.95 -0.86
C LEU A 43 2.31 18.21 -0.02
N ALA A 44 1.29 18.88 0.53
CA ALA A 44 1.49 20.09 1.32
C ALA A 44 2.00 19.75 2.72
N PHE A 45 2.93 20.57 3.21
CA PHE A 45 3.43 20.48 4.57
C PHE A 45 2.39 21.07 5.53
N ALA A 46 2.07 20.35 6.60
CA ALA A 46 1.45 20.97 7.77
C ALA A 46 2.50 21.66 8.64
N ARG A 47 3.73 21.13 8.66
CA ARG A 47 4.92 21.74 9.29
C ARG A 47 6.19 21.21 8.62
N GLY A 48 7.23 22.04 8.53
CA GLY A 48 8.53 21.71 7.96
C GLY A 48 9.00 22.80 6.99
N LEU A 49 10.13 22.55 6.32
CA LEU A 49 10.77 23.47 5.39
C LEU A 49 10.87 22.88 3.98
N GLY A 50 10.79 23.74 2.96
CA GLY A 50 10.96 23.35 1.57
C GLY A 50 9.68 22.78 0.95
N SER A 51 9.87 21.84 0.02
CA SER A 51 8.81 21.18 -0.73
C SER A 51 9.12 19.69 -0.90
N LEU A 52 8.08 18.92 -1.18
CA LEU A 52 8.22 17.53 -1.61
C LEU A 52 8.46 17.52 -3.12
N THR A 53 9.33 16.61 -3.55
CA THR A 53 9.52 16.22 -4.95
C THR A 53 8.91 14.83 -5.11
N PHE A 54 7.94 14.72 -6.00
CA PHE A 54 7.40 13.45 -6.45
C PHE A 54 7.85 13.21 -7.88
N ALA A 55 8.37 12.02 -8.15
CA ALA A 55 8.77 11.61 -9.49
C ALA A 55 8.28 10.19 -9.76
N ARG A 56 7.88 9.92 -11.00
CA ARG A 56 7.65 8.59 -11.52
C ARG A 56 8.37 8.51 -12.86
N ALA A 57 9.59 7.95 -12.85
CA ALA A 57 10.42 7.87 -14.05
C ALA A 57 9.71 7.08 -15.16
N ASP A 58 9.62 7.59 -16.38
CA ASP A 58 9.01 6.86 -17.50
C ASP A 58 10.09 6.10 -18.31
N SER A 59 9.90 4.80 -18.50
CA SER A 59 10.75 3.97 -19.37
C SER A 59 10.04 3.49 -20.64
N SER A 60 8.79 3.90 -20.88
CA SER A 60 7.97 3.36 -21.96
C SER A 60 7.67 4.39 -23.07
N PRO A 61 7.61 3.99 -24.35
CA PRO A 61 7.11 4.88 -25.41
C PRO A 61 5.59 5.10 -25.24
N GLY A 62 5.20 6.28 -24.76
CA GLY A 62 3.79 6.67 -24.62
C GLY A 62 3.38 7.22 -23.25
N GLY A 63 4.27 7.27 -22.27
CA GLY A 63 3.95 7.71 -20.92
C GLY A 63 3.18 6.64 -20.15
N THR A 64 3.80 6.02 -19.15
CA THR A 64 3.09 5.11 -18.25
C THR A 64 2.09 5.89 -17.39
N LEU A 65 0.84 5.94 -17.86
CA LEU A 65 -0.29 6.34 -17.01
C LEU A 65 -0.41 5.30 -15.90
N ALA A 66 -0.20 5.71 -14.65
CA ALA A 66 -0.53 4.87 -13.51
C ALA A 66 -2.01 5.03 -13.21
N THR A 67 -2.65 3.99 -12.69
CA THR A 67 -4.05 4.09 -12.25
C THR A 67 -4.15 4.12 -10.73
N TYR A 68 -5.30 4.56 -10.22
CA TYR A 68 -5.65 4.49 -8.80
C TYR A 68 -7.16 4.54 -8.67
N VAL A 69 -7.70 4.09 -7.55
CA VAL A 69 -9.12 4.24 -7.21
C VAL A 69 -9.26 5.46 -6.32
N ASP A 70 -9.96 6.48 -6.82
CA ASP A 70 -10.16 7.69 -6.02
C ASP A 70 -11.07 7.43 -4.80
N ARG A 71 -11.19 8.45 -3.94
CA ARG A 71 -12.01 8.37 -2.71
C ARG A 71 -13.51 8.10 -2.95
N TYR A 72 -13.96 8.14 -4.19
CA TYR A 72 -15.35 7.87 -4.58
C TYR A 72 -15.51 6.50 -5.24
N GLY A 73 -14.44 5.70 -5.31
CA GLY A 73 -14.48 4.36 -5.89
C GLY A 73 -14.31 4.33 -7.40
N VAL A 74 -13.89 5.44 -8.03
CA VAL A 74 -13.73 5.54 -9.49
C VAL A 74 -12.28 5.33 -9.89
N LEU A 75 -12.05 4.52 -10.93
CA LEU A 75 -10.72 4.26 -11.47
C LEU A 75 -10.19 5.46 -12.26
N GLN A 76 -9.17 6.12 -11.74
CA GLN A 76 -8.53 7.28 -12.36
C GLN A 76 -7.21 6.89 -13.03
N THR A 77 -6.73 7.77 -13.90
CA THR A 77 -5.36 7.76 -14.45
C THR A 77 -4.61 8.97 -13.91
N ALA A 78 -3.38 8.76 -13.46
CA ALA A 78 -2.44 9.80 -13.10
C ALA A 78 -1.37 9.94 -14.19
N ALA A 79 -1.08 11.18 -14.56
CA ALA A 79 0.02 11.49 -15.45
C ALA A 79 1.38 11.14 -14.81
N ILE A 80 2.44 11.28 -15.61
CA ILE A 80 3.82 11.25 -15.12
C ILE A 80 3.98 12.33 -14.04
N ASP A 81 4.71 11.99 -12.98
CA ASP A 81 4.98 12.86 -11.82
C ASP A 81 3.72 13.37 -11.10
N GLU A 82 2.55 12.77 -11.38
CA GLU A 82 1.31 13.06 -10.67
C GLU A 82 1.13 12.08 -9.49
N PRO A 83 1.09 12.59 -8.24
CA PRO A 83 0.86 11.76 -7.05
C PRO A 83 -0.58 11.23 -7.03
N ARG A 84 -0.73 10.00 -6.54
CA ARG A 84 -2.03 9.30 -6.49
C ARG A 84 -2.56 9.30 -5.06
N PHE A 85 -3.76 9.83 -4.85
CA PHE A 85 -4.39 9.88 -3.52
C PHE A 85 -5.69 9.07 -3.53
N GLU A 86 -5.72 8.02 -2.72
CA GLU A 86 -6.91 7.19 -2.50
C GLU A 86 -7.54 7.50 -1.13
N VAL A 87 -8.52 6.70 -0.71
CA VAL A 87 -9.22 6.88 0.58
C VAL A 87 -8.27 6.79 1.78
N ASN A 88 -7.22 5.97 1.69
CA ASN A 88 -6.25 5.74 2.76
C ASN A 88 -5.01 6.65 2.69
N GLY A 89 -4.95 7.60 1.74
CA GLY A 89 -3.87 8.58 1.62
C GLY A 89 -3.05 8.46 0.33
N LEU A 90 -1.80 8.93 0.38
CA LEU A 90 -0.87 8.89 -0.75
C LEU A 90 -0.50 7.44 -1.05
N LEU A 91 -0.81 6.99 -2.26
CA LEU A 91 -0.39 5.70 -2.77
C LEU A 91 1.04 5.79 -3.33
N ILE A 92 1.91 4.93 -2.80
CA ILE A 92 3.27 4.69 -3.32
C ILE A 92 3.35 3.22 -3.74
N GLU A 93 3.87 2.98 -4.95
CA GLU A 93 4.10 1.64 -5.45
C GLU A 93 5.41 1.53 -6.24
N GLY A 94 5.98 0.33 -6.20
CA GLY A 94 7.14 -0.06 -6.98
C GLY A 94 6.84 -0.52 -8.39
N PRO A 95 7.86 -0.97 -9.15
CA PRO A 95 7.65 -1.38 -10.52
C PRO A 95 6.86 -2.69 -10.57
N SER A 96 5.87 -2.76 -11.45
CA SER A 96 5.14 -3.99 -11.72
C SER A 96 4.74 -4.05 -13.19
N THR A 97 4.54 -5.25 -13.72
CA THR A 97 4.21 -5.47 -15.13
C THR A 97 2.92 -6.25 -15.24
N ASN A 98 1.93 -5.69 -15.94
CA ASN A 98 0.81 -6.50 -16.41
C ASN A 98 1.29 -7.30 -17.62
N ILE A 99 1.41 -8.61 -17.44
CA ILE A 99 1.86 -9.51 -18.50
C ILE A 99 0.76 -9.86 -19.50
N LEU A 100 -0.50 -9.56 -19.17
CA LEU A 100 -1.63 -9.77 -20.06
C LEU A 100 -1.63 -8.71 -21.16
N LEU A 101 -2.06 -9.11 -22.35
CA LEU A 101 -2.34 -8.23 -23.48
C LEU A 101 -3.82 -7.91 -23.55
N ARG A 102 -4.16 -6.80 -24.19
CA ARG A 102 -5.56 -6.40 -24.47
C ARG A 102 -6.41 -6.44 -23.21
N SER A 103 -5.88 -5.91 -22.12
CA SER A 103 -6.47 -6.03 -20.78
C SER A 103 -7.90 -5.45 -20.67
N GLU A 104 -8.29 -4.56 -21.58
CA GLU A 104 -9.63 -3.95 -21.62
C GLU A 104 -10.45 -4.38 -22.85
N ASP A 105 -9.81 -4.96 -23.89
CA ASP A 105 -10.44 -5.40 -25.13
C ASP A 105 -10.49 -6.92 -25.18
N PHE A 106 -11.43 -7.51 -24.43
CA PHE A 106 -11.61 -8.95 -24.50
C PHE A 106 -12.24 -9.42 -25.80
N SER A 107 -12.71 -8.55 -26.73
CA SER A 107 -13.17 -9.03 -28.05
C SER A 107 -12.04 -9.55 -28.92
N ASN A 108 -10.82 -9.09 -28.65
CA ASN A 108 -9.62 -9.43 -29.38
C ASN A 108 -9.33 -10.95 -29.38
N ALA A 109 -8.64 -11.42 -30.43
CA ALA A 109 -8.21 -12.81 -30.57
C ALA A 109 -7.13 -13.25 -29.56
N ALA A 110 -6.48 -12.29 -28.88
CA ALA A 110 -5.63 -12.59 -27.72
C ALA A 110 -6.40 -13.31 -26.59
N TRP A 111 -7.72 -13.15 -26.55
CA TRP A 111 -8.62 -13.79 -25.60
C TRP A 111 -9.44 -14.89 -26.26
N THR A 112 -9.14 -16.14 -25.91
CA THR A 112 -10.01 -17.27 -26.27
C THR A 112 -11.20 -17.31 -25.31
N LYS A 113 -12.39 -17.51 -25.86
CA LYS A 113 -13.68 -17.39 -25.15
C LYS A 113 -14.44 -18.69 -25.25
N PHE A 114 -15.04 -19.13 -24.15
CA PHE A 114 -15.82 -20.36 -24.13
C PHE A 114 -17.28 -20.12 -23.69
N ALA A 115 -18.22 -20.44 -24.59
CA ALA A 115 -19.67 -20.55 -24.33
C ALA A 115 -20.39 -19.28 -23.80
N HIS A 116 -20.17 -18.13 -24.45
CA HIS A 116 -20.88 -16.89 -24.14
C HIS A 116 -20.85 -15.89 -25.29
N THR A 117 -21.87 -15.03 -25.35
CA THR A 117 -21.90 -13.86 -26.23
C THR A 117 -21.20 -12.69 -25.54
N TYR A 118 -20.25 -12.10 -26.25
CA TYR A 118 -19.44 -11.00 -25.78
C TYR A 118 -19.73 -9.72 -26.56
N THR A 119 -19.96 -8.61 -25.87
CA THR A 119 -20.11 -7.27 -26.47
C THR A 119 -19.11 -6.32 -25.83
N HIS A 120 -18.07 -5.95 -26.59
CA HIS A 120 -17.14 -4.90 -26.20
C HIS A 120 -17.79 -3.53 -26.27
N ASN A 121 -17.27 -2.59 -25.49
CA ASN A 121 -17.74 -1.21 -25.45
C ASN A 121 -19.25 -1.11 -25.18
N SER A 122 -19.72 -1.83 -24.16
CA SER A 122 -21.15 -1.86 -23.85
C SER A 122 -21.62 -0.50 -23.34
N THR A 123 -22.71 0.02 -23.91
CA THR A 123 -23.31 1.29 -23.49
C THR A 123 -24.28 1.15 -22.31
N ASP A 124 -24.45 -0.06 -21.77
CA ASP A 124 -25.40 -0.32 -20.69
C ASP A 124 -24.88 0.21 -19.35
N ILE A 125 -23.60 -0.05 -19.06
CA ILE A 125 -22.93 0.25 -17.79
C ILE A 125 -21.58 0.90 -18.09
N PRO A 126 -21.30 2.13 -17.62
CA PRO A 126 -19.99 2.75 -17.75
C PRO A 126 -18.88 1.88 -17.15
N SER A 127 -17.67 1.99 -17.68
CA SER A 127 -16.49 1.32 -17.11
C SER A 127 -16.23 1.77 -15.67
N PRO A 128 -15.38 1.06 -14.91
CA PRO A 128 -14.93 1.52 -13.59
C PRO A 128 -14.28 2.91 -13.60
N ARG A 129 -13.88 3.43 -14.77
CA ARG A 129 -13.35 4.79 -14.91
C ARG A 129 -14.41 5.89 -14.78
N GLY A 130 -15.69 5.50 -14.78
CA GLY A 130 -16.82 6.41 -14.62
C GLY A 130 -17.06 7.30 -15.85
N GLY A 131 -18.03 8.21 -15.72
CA GLY A 131 -18.37 9.16 -16.77
C GLY A 131 -19.02 8.50 -18.00
N VAL A 132 -18.61 8.96 -19.20
CA VAL A 132 -19.10 8.46 -20.50
C VAL A 132 -18.17 7.41 -21.13
N ASP A 133 -17.21 6.90 -20.35
CA ASP A 133 -16.36 5.81 -20.80
C ASP A 133 -17.12 4.49 -20.70
N PHE A 134 -17.39 3.89 -21.87
CA PHE A 134 -18.13 2.65 -22.00
C PHE A 134 -17.24 1.48 -22.41
N THR A 135 -15.92 1.54 -22.16
CA THR A 135 -14.96 0.47 -22.48
C THR A 135 -15.18 -0.86 -21.76
N SER A 136 -16.15 -0.92 -20.83
CA SER A 136 -16.58 -2.16 -20.20
C SER A 136 -17.15 -3.13 -21.24
N SER A 137 -17.14 -4.40 -20.88
CA SER A 137 -17.60 -5.45 -21.77
C SER A 137 -18.68 -6.28 -21.13
N LYS A 138 -19.80 -6.40 -21.86
CA LYS A 138 -20.94 -7.20 -21.44
C LYS A 138 -20.74 -8.63 -21.89
N VAL A 139 -20.96 -9.56 -20.96
CA VAL A 139 -20.94 -10.98 -21.24
C VAL A 139 -22.29 -11.58 -20.88
N VAL A 140 -22.85 -12.35 -21.82
CA VAL A 140 -24.13 -13.05 -21.65
C VAL A 140 -23.88 -14.54 -21.83
N MET A 141 -24.32 -15.34 -20.86
CA MET A 141 -24.23 -16.80 -20.96
C MET A 141 -25.19 -17.33 -22.03
N ASP A 142 -24.68 -18.04 -23.03
CA ASP A 142 -25.50 -18.60 -24.12
C ASP A 142 -26.19 -19.92 -23.72
N GLY A 143 -25.67 -20.57 -22.68
CA GLY A 143 -26.07 -21.89 -22.21
C GLY A 143 -25.66 -22.11 -20.75
N ALA A 144 -25.97 -23.29 -20.22
CA ALA A 144 -25.45 -23.69 -18.92
C ALA A 144 -23.94 -23.96 -19.04
N GLY A 145 -23.12 -23.20 -18.32
CA GLY A 145 -21.67 -23.32 -18.39
C GLY A 145 -20.93 -22.43 -17.40
N ARG A 146 -19.62 -22.37 -17.54
CA ARG A 146 -18.75 -21.36 -16.90
C ARG A 146 -18.35 -20.36 -17.97
N LEU A 147 -18.30 -19.08 -17.62
CA LEU A 147 -17.67 -18.09 -18.49
C LEU A 147 -16.16 -18.29 -18.33
N VAL A 148 -15.44 -18.46 -19.44
CA VAL A 148 -13.98 -18.60 -19.42
C VAL A 148 -13.35 -17.67 -20.45
N LEU A 149 -12.46 -16.80 -19.97
CA LEU A 149 -11.61 -15.92 -20.78
C LEU A 149 -10.17 -16.37 -20.59
N ARG A 150 -9.61 -16.93 -21.66
CA ARG A 150 -8.27 -17.50 -21.65
C ARG A 150 -7.30 -16.60 -22.37
N GLN A 151 -6.19 -16.27 -21.73
CA GLN A 151 -5.00 -15.77 -22.40
C GLN A 151 -3.90 -16.83 -22.37
N GLY A 152 -3.43 -17.23 -23.55
CA GLY A 152 -2.36 -18.22 -23.71
C GLY A 152 -1.07 -17.61 -24.22
N SER A 153 -0.05 -18.45 -24.38
CA SER A 153 1.30 -18.05 -24.83
C SER A 153 1.96 -17.03 -23.90
N LEU A 154 1.63 -17.09 -22.61
CA LEU A 154 2.28 -16.32 -21.56
C LEU A 154 3.62 -16.94 -21.18
N THR A 155 4.46 -16.16 -20.51
CA THR A 155 5.67 -16.65 -19.83
C THR A 155 5.51 -16.36 -18.35
N ILE A 156 5.09 -17.36 -17.57
CA ILE A 156 4.85 -17.25 -16.13
C ILE A 156 5.91 -18.13 -15.46
N ALA A 157 6.88 -17.54 -14.79
CA ALA A 157 7.91 -18.29 -14.07
C ALA A 157 7.36 -18.89 -12.75
N ALA A 158 8.11 -19.79 -12.13
CA ALA A 158 7.76 -20.37 -10.82
C ALA A 158 8.03 -19.37 -9.67
N ASN A 159 7.23 -18.32 -9.61
CA ASN A 159 7.24 -17.25 -8.59
C ASN A 159 5.81 -17.00 -8.09
N ASP A 160 5.64 -16.13 -7.09
CA ASP A 160 4.32 -15.69 -6.65
C ASP A 160 3.72 -14.69 -7.66
N TYR A 161 2.44 -14.85 -7.95
CA TYR A 161 1.71 -13.97 -8.86
C TYR A 161 0.44 -13.47 -8.20
N SER A 162 -0.10 -12.39 -8.75
CA SER A 162 -1.45 -11.96 -8.42
C SER A 162 -2.14 -11.51 -9.68
N SER A 163 -3.47 -11.63 -9.66
CA SER A 163 -4.31 -11.27 -10.78
C SER A 163 -5.52 -10.51 -10.31
N SER A 164 -6.07 -9.68 -11.20
CA SER A 164 -7.30 -8.99 -10.90
C SER A 164 -8.13 -8.72 -12.13
N ILE A 165 -9.42 -8.51 -11.92
CA ILE A 165 -10.37 -8.09 -12.93
C ILE A 165 -11.51 -7.33 -12.24
N TRP A 166 -12.03 -6.29 -12.88
CA TRP A 166 -13.27 -5.67 -12.43
C TRP A 166 -14.46 -6.45 -12.96
N VAL A 167 -15.42 -6.69 -12.08
CA VAL A 167 -16.71 -7.28 -12.42
C VAL A 167 -17.85 -6.41 -11.90
N TYR A 168 -18.93 -6.34 -12.65
CA TYR A 168 -20.17 -5.71 -12.24
C TYR A 168 -21.31 -6.68 -12.47
N VAL A 169 -22.09 -6.90 -11.41
CA VAL A 169 -23.22 -7.82 -11.42
C VAL A 169 -24.51 -7.01 -11.24
N PRO A 170 -25.36 -6.91 -12.27
CA PRO A 170 -26.64 -6.20 -12.16
C PRO A 170 -27.56 -6.83 -11.11
N THR A 171 -28.40 -6.03 -10.46
CA THR A 171 -29.48 -6.56 -9.62
C THR A 171 -30.36 -7.52 -10.41
N GLY A 172 -30.70 -8.67 -9.79
CA GLY A 172 -31.46 -9.75 -10.41
C GLY A 172 -30.61 -10.86 -11.04
N GLN A 173 -29.29 -10.66 -11.14
CA GLN A 173 -28.33 -11.71 -11.49
C GLN A 173 -27.87 -12.47 -10.22
N PRO A 174 -27.50 -13.76 -10.34
CA PRO A 174 -27.02 -14.53 -9.19
C PRO A 174 -25.72 -13.96 -8.61
N ASP A 175 -25.39 -14.37 -7.39
CA ASP A 175 -24.03 -14.21 -6.89
C ASP A 175 -23.07 -15.04 -7.73
N ILE A 176 -21.85 -14.54 -7.85
CA ILE A 176 -20.82 -15.16 -8.69
C ILE A 176 -19.55 -15.38 -7.88
N HIS A 177 -18.73 -16.30 -8.37
CA HIS A 177 -17.33 -16.41 -7.99
C HIS A 177 -16.47 -16.09 -9.21
N VAL A 178 -15.53 -15.18 -9.02
CA VAL A 178 -14.43 -14.96 -9.97
C VAL A 178 -13.34 -15.95 -9.61
N LYS A 179 -12.93 -16.77 -10.57
CA LYS A 179 -11.78 -17.65 -10.48
C LYS A 179 -10.68 -17.12 -11.39
N THR A 180 -9.45 -17.20 -10.94
CA THR A 180 -8.29 -17.13 -11.82
C THR A 180 -7.45 -18.38 -11.65
N ASP A 181 -6.91 -18.89 -12.73
CA ASP A 181 -6.17 -20.17 -12.75
C ASP A 181 -5.03 -20.08 -13.75
N LEU A 182 -3.82 -20.39 -13.28
CA LEU A 182 -2.60 -20.34 -14.08
C LEU A 182 -2.35 -21.66 -14.82
N SER A 183 -3.37 -22.52 -14.91
CA SER A 183 -3.24 -23.95 -15.26
C SER A 183 -2.30 -24.71 -14.32
N ASP A 184 -2.08 -24.16 -13.13
CA ASP A 184 -1.47 -24.86 -12.02
C ASP A 184 -2.53 -25.71 -11.31
N SER A 185 -2.12 -26.60 -10.41
CA SER A 185 -3.07 -27.43 -9.67
C SER A 185 -3.84 -26.64 -8.58
N VAL A 186 -3.84 -25.32 -8.65
CA VAL A 186 -4.32 -24.41 -7.59
C VAL A 186 -5.29 -23.40 -8.19
N ASP A 187 -6.56 -23.55 -7.84
CA ASP A 187 -7.57 -22.56 -8.17
C ASP A 187 -7.72 -21.55 -7.05
N VAL A 188 -7.77 -20.27 -7.40
CA VAL A 188 -8.08 -19.18 -6.44
C VAL A 188 -9.39 -18.52 -6.83
N PHE A 189 -10.18 -18.15 -5.81
CA PHE A 189 -11.54 -17.65 -5.99
C PHE A 189 -11.81 -16.41 -5.12
N GLN A 190 -12.64 -15.51 -5.64
CA GLN A 190 -13.29 -14.46 -4.86
C GLN A 190 -14.80 -14.51 -5.12
N GLU A 191 -15.58 -14.61 -4.05
CA GLU A 191 -17.03 -14.45 -4.10
C GLU A 191 -17.39 -12.97 -4.32
N VAL A 192 -18.38 -12.71 -5.16
CA VAL A 192 -18.93 -11.38 -5.44
C VAL A 192 -20.44 -11.44 -5.26
N THR A 193 -20.90 -10.75 -4.22
CA THR A 193 -22.32 -10.66 -3.82
C THR A 193 -22.90 -9.27 -4.06
N GLU A 194 -22.02 -8.27 -4.17
CA GLU A 194 -22.34 -6.89 -4.43
C GLU A 194 -23.05 -6.76 -5.78
N LYS A 195 -24.15 -6.00 -5.78
CA LYS A 195 -24.92 -5.69 -6.98
C LYS A 195 -24.80 -4.22 -7.32
N ASP A 196 -24.94 -3.95 -8.61
CA ASP A 196 -24.98 -2.61 -9.18
C ASP A 196 -23.79 -1.70 -8.84
N GLN A 197 -22.62 -2.32 -8.66
CA GLN A 197 -21.35 -1.62 -8.50
C GLN A 197 -20.20 -2.46 -9.04
N TRP A 198 -19.12 -1.79 -9.43
CA TRP A 198 -17.89 -2.46 -9.83
C TRP A 198 -17.18 -3.01 -8.60
N VAL A 199 -16.88 -4.31 -8.63
CA VAL A 199 -16.01 -4.98 -7.67
C VAL A 199 -14.68 -5.28 -8.34
N HIS A 200 -13.59 -4.83 -7.73
CA HIS A 200 -12.25 -5.19 -8.16
C HIS A 200 -11.88 -6.54 -7.54
N ALA A 201 -12.08 -7.62 -8.29
CA ALA A 201 -11.71 -8.95 -7.83
C ALA A 201 -10.18 -9.07 -7.83
N LYS A 202 -9.58 -9.39 -6.68
CA LYS A 202 -8.14 -9.45 -6.45
C LYS A 202 -7.78 -10.83 -5.93
N LEU A 203 -6.99 -11.57 -6.70
CA LEU A 203 -6.66 -12.96 -6.42
C LEU A 203 -5.14 -13.13 -6.36
N VAL A 204 -4.65 -13.79 -5.32
CA VAL A 204 -3.22 -14.06 -5.11
C VAL A 204 -2.95 -15.53 -5.37
N HIS A 205 -2.03 -15.79 -6.28
CA HIS A 205 -1.51 -17.11 -6.59
C HIS A 205 -0.22 -17.32 -5.80
N GLY A 206 -0.14 -18.45 -5.11
CA GLY A 206 1.13 -18.87 -4.53
C GLY A 206 2.16 -19.18 -5.63
N THR A 207 3.35 -19.59 -5.21
CA THR A 207 4.41 -19.94 -6.17
C THR A 207 3.92 -21.02 -7.13
N ALA A 208 3.88 -20.69 -8.43
CA ALA A 208 3.46 -21.65 -9.45
C ALA A 208 4.37 -22.89 -9.42
N ALA A 209 3.78 -24.07 -9.63
CA ALA A 209 4.50 -25.35 -9.55
C ALA A 209 5.56 -25.52 -10.66
N GLY A 210 5.47 -24.74 -11.74
CA GLY A 210 6.39 -24.73 -12.87
C GLY A 210 6.25 -23.46 -13.72
N THR A 211 6.86 -23.49 -14.91
CA THR A 211 6.61 -22.43 -15.90
C THR A 211 5.25 -22.65 -16.53
N GLU A 212 4.32 -21.72 -16.27
CA GLU A 212 2.99 -21.74 -16.85
C GLU A 212 2.89 -20.85 -18.09
N THR A 213 1.87 -21.10 -18.90
CA THR A 213 1.70 -20.42 -20.20
C THR A 213 0.29 -19.88 -20.44
N VAL A 214 -0.59 -20.03 -19.46
CA VAL A 214 -2.01 -19.72 -19.59
C VAL A 214 -2.50 -19.03 -18.32
N LEU A 215 -3.38 -18.04 -18.49
CA LEU A 215 -4.29 -17.59 -17.45
C LEU A 215 -5.72 -17.81 -17.95
N ASP A 216 -6.52 -18.50 -17.14
CA ASP A 216 -7.96 -18.51 -17.26
C ASP A 216 -8.58 -17.57 -16.23
N VAL A 217 -9.41 -16.64 -16.70
CA VAL A 217 -10.36 -15.90 -15.86
C VAL A 217 -11.72 -16.54 -16.04
N GLU A 218 -12.26 -17.12 -14.97
CA GLU A 218 -13.55 -17.79 -15.01
C GLU A 218 -14.60 -17.12 -14.12
N ILE A 219 -15.85 -17.09 -14.58
CA ILE A 219 -17.00 -16.66 -13.77
C ILE A 219 -18.00 -17.81 -13.67
N GLN A 220 -18.41 -18.10 -12.44
CA GLN A 220 -19.24 -19.24 -12.05
C GLN A 220 -20.15 -18.88 -10.86
N THR A 221 -21.09 -19.73 -10.48
CA THR A 221 -22.00 -19.48 -9.33
C THR A 221 -21.35 -19.77 -7.98
N THR A 222 -20.57 -20.85 -7.90
CA THR A 222 -19.79 -21.30 -6.75
C THR A 222 -18.48 -21.91 -7.24
N ALA A 223 -17.56 -22.28 -6.36
CA ALA A 223 -16.40 -23.11 -6.72
C ALA A 223 -16.85 -24.37 -7.50
N GLY A 224 -16.48 -24.46 -8.79
CA GLY A 224 -16.89 -25.56 -9.69
C GLY A 224 -18.36 -25.52 -10.13
N GLY A 225 -19.11 -24.48 -9.79
CA GLY A 225 -20.51 -24.29 -10.15
C GLY A 225 -20.71 -23.83 -11.59
N THR A 226 -21.96 -23.88 -12.05
CA THR A 226 -22.35 -23.57 -13.43
C THR A 226 -23.35 -22.41 -13.42
N LEU A 227 -23.16 -21.42 -14.30
CA LEU A 227 -24.13 -20.37 -14.59
C LEU A 227 -25.18 -20.89 -15.57
N VAL A 228 -26.40 -20.35 -15.51
CA VAL A 228 -27.46 -20.67 -16.47
C VAL A 228 -27.45 -19.71 -17.66
N ALA A 229 -28.11 -20.12 -18.75
CA ALA A 229 -28.29 -19.25 -19.92
C ALA A 229 -29.00 -17.94 -19.55
N GLY A 230 -28.56 -16.83 -20.14
CA GLY A 230 -29.11 -15.49 -19.92
C GLY A 230 -28.54 -14.75 -18.71
N VAL A 231 -27.63 -15.36 -17.93
CA VAL A 231 -26.88 -14.61 -16.90
C VAL A 231 -26.02 -13.54 -17.56
N ILE A 232 -26.06 -12.33 -17.01
CA ILE A 232 -25.32 -11.17 -17.49
C ILE A 232 -24.32 -10.72 -16.45
N VAL A 233 -23.07 -10.53 -16.88
CA VAL A 233 -22.01 -9.89 -16.09
C VAL A 233 -21.27 -8.89 -16.97
N TYR A 234 -20.75 -7.83 -16.37
CA TYR A 234 -19.87 -6.89 -17.04
C TYR A 234 -18.47 -7.03 -16.49
N ILE A 235 -17.47 -6.91 -17.36
CA ILE A 235 -16.07 -7.07 -17.01
C ILE A 235 -15.22 -5.94 -17.55
N PHE A 236 -14.10 -5.67 -16.89
CA PHE A 236 -13.13 -4.67 -17.31
C PHE A 236 -11.74 -4.98 -16.73
N GLY A 237 -10.69 -4.65 -17.47
CA GLY A 237 -9.35 -4.47 -16.95
C GLY A 237 -8.69 -5.69 -16.29
N SER A 238 -8.44 -6.75 -17.06
CA SER A 238 -7.72 -7.93 -16.54
C SER A 238 -6.23 -7.65 -16.35
N HIS A 239 -5.68 -8.10 -15.22
CA HIS A 239 -4.31 -7.88 -14.78
C HIS A 239 -3.70 -9.19 -14.28
N LEU A 240 -2.47 -9.50 -14.67
CA LEU A 240 -1.62 -10.52 -14.05
C LEU A 240 -0.22 -9.94 -13.86
N GLU A 241 0.33 -10.04 -12.65
CA GLU A 241 1.62 -9.48 -12.28
C GLU A 241 2.38 -10.40 -11.33
N GLU A 242 3.72 -10.33 -11.38
CA GLU A 242 4.62 -11.11 -10.52
C GLU A 242 4.83 -10.39 -9.17
N LEU A 243 3.73 -10.25 -8.42
CA LEU A 243 3.72 -9.77 -7.03
C LEU A 243 2.83 -10.68 -6.19
N PRO A 244 3.17 -10.92 -4.91
CA PRO A 244 2.35 -11.72 -4.00
C PRO A 244 1.07 -11.01 -3.51
N PHE A 245 0.69 -9.91 -4.17
CA PHE A 245 -0.49 -9.10 -3.91
C PHE A 245 -0.78 -8.22 -5.12
N VAL A 246 -2.04 -7.84 -5.29
CA VAL A 246 -2.47 -7.01 -6.42
C VAL A 246 -2.09 -5.55 -6.19
N SER A 247 -1.34 -4.99 -7.13
CA SER A 247 -1.01 -3.57 -7.22
C SER A 247 -2.02 -2.81 -8.11
N SER A 248 -1.83 -1.50 -8.26
CA SER A 248 -2.66 -0.70 -9.16
C SER A 248 -2.66 -1.27 -10.56
N TYR A 249 -3.83 -1.25 -11.17
CA TYR A 249 -4.03 -1.77 -12.50
C TYR A 249 -3.15 -1.08 -13.56
N ILE A 250 -2.58 -1.89 -14.45
CA ILE A 250 -1.75 -1.43 -15.53
C ILE A 250 -2.43 -1.81 -16.85
N PRO A 251 -3.01 -0.84 -17.58
CA PRO A 251 -3.66 -1.13 -18.85
C PRO A 251 -2.64 -1.52 -19.92
N THR A 252 -2.99 -2.51 -20.73
CA THR A 252 -2.16 -3.03 -21.81
C THR A 252 -2.92 -3.10 -23.11
N THR A 253 -2.17 -3.02 -24.21
CA THR A 253 -2.71 -3.14 -25.57
C THR A 253 -2.09 -4.34 -26.27
N THR A 254 -1.02 -4.15 -27.02
CA THR A 254 -0.36 -5.20 -27.82
C THR A 254 0.91 -5.76 -27.19
N VAL A 255 1.39 -5.14 -26.12
CA VAL A 255 2.58 -5.55 -25.38
C VAL A 255 2.32 -5.45 -23.88
N PRO A 256 3.01 -6.25 -23.05
CA PRO A 256 3.04 -6.02 -21.62
C PRO A 256 3.55 -4.61 -21.31
N VAL A 257 3.02 -4.01 -20.24
CA VAL A 257 3.41 -2.66 -19.81
C VAL A 257 3.88 -2.73 -18.37
N THR A 258 5.01 -2.08 -18.09
CA THR A 258 5.57 -1.95 -16.74
C THR A 258 5.25 -0.58 -16.19
N ARG A 259 4.49 -0.52 -15.10
CA ARG A 259 4.40 0.68 -14.26
C ARG A 259 5.73 0.85 -13.55
N THR A 260 6.25 2.06 -13.50
CA THR A 260 7.52 2.38 -12.83
C THR A 260 7.30 2.81 -11.38
N THR A 261 8.42 2.91 -10.64
CA THR A 261 8.42 3.27 -9.22
C THR A 261 8.00 4.72 -8.98
N ASP A 262 7.14 4.93 -7.99
CA ASP A 262 6.91 6.25 -7.38
C ASP A 262 8.07 6.61 -6.43
N ASP A 263 8.63 7.80 -6.56
CA ASP A 263 9.72 8.33 -5.74
C ASP A 263 9.28 9.64 -5.07
N LEU A 264 9.12 9.63 -3.74
CA LEU A 264 8.76 10.81 -2.95
C LEU A 264 9.88 11.18 -1.99
N GLN A 265 10.41 12.39 -2.15
CA GLN A 265 11.48 12.89 -1.29
C GLN A 265 11.33 14.36 -0.91
N LEU A 266 11.95 14.73 0.21
CA LEU A 266 12.19 16.12 0.59
C LEU A 266 13.63 16.32 1.02
N ASP A 267 14.07 17.58 1.10
CA ASP A 267 15.35 17.89 1.73
C ASP A 267 15.28 17.61 3.24
N HIS A 268 16.37 17.10 3.76
CA HIS A 268 16.54 16.84 5.19
C HIS A 268 16.79 18.11 6.01
N VAL A 269 17.34 19.17 5.41
CA VAL A 269 17.80 20.34 6.16
C VAL A 269 16.62 21.00 6.86
N GLY A 270 16.67 20.98 8.20
CA GLY A 270 15.62 21.53 9.06
C GLY A 270 14.34 20.69 9.18
N ASN A 271 14.31 19.50 8.56
CA ASN A 271 13.19 18.56 8.64
C ASN A 271 13.51 17.30 9.46
N SER A 272 14.78 17.05 9.77
CA SER A 272 15.23 16.00 10.71
C SER A 272 16.34 16.52 11.62
N ALA A 273 16.53 15.88 12.76
CA ALA A 273 17.64 16.13 13.67
C ALA A 273 18.97 15.88 12.95
N ASN A 274 19.68 16.96 12.64
CA ASN A 274 20.95 16.94 11.90
C ASN A 274 22.14 16.49 12.77
N SER A 275 21.93 15.55 13.69
CA SER A 275 22.96 15.14 14.66
C SER A 275 22.79 13.70 15.14
N ILE A 276 23.91 12.99 15.22
CA ILE A 276 24.01 11.63 15.76
C ILE A 276 23.89 11.59 17.28
N PHE A 277 23.85 12.74 17.93
CA PHE A 277 23.70 12.91 19.37
C PHE A 277 22.37 13.56 19.74
N ALA A 278 21.42 13.60 18.82
CA ALA A 278 20.09 14.11 19.09
C ALA A 278 19.11 12.98 19.42
N ASN A 279 18.18 13.31 20.31
CA ASN A 279 16.93 12.59 20.41
C ASN A 279 16.12 12.80 19.12
N GLU A 280 15.43 11.77 18.64
CA GLU A 280 14.54 11.90 17.48
C GLU A 280 13.43 10.85 17.54
N THR A 281 12.24 11.21 17.07
CA THR A 281 11.16 10.26 16.85
C THR A 281 10.64 10.43 15.45
N THR A 282 10.48 9.33 14.72
CA THR A 282 9.81 9.34 13.41
C THR A 282 8.62 8.41 13.46
N LEU A 283 7.50 8.85 12.89
CA LEU A 283 6.32 8.02 12.76
C LEU A 283 5.60 8.23 11.43
N MET A 284 4.85 7.23 11.00
CA MET A 284 3.88 7.32 9.93
C MET A 284 2.75 6.31 10.11
N ASP A 285 1.64 6.58 9.43
CA ASP A 285 0.57 5.62 9.25
C ASP A 285 0.77 4.94 7.88
N VAL A 286 0.80 3.61 7.87
CA VAL A 286 0.96 2.81 6.66
C VAL A 286 -0.19 1.83 6.52
N CYS A 287 -0.74 1.71 5.32
CA CYS A 287 -1.64 0.64 4.91
C CYS A 287 -1.00 -0.10 3.74
N LEU A 288 -0.37 -1.25 3.99
CA LEU A 288 0.30 -2.04 2.95
C LEU A 288 -0.74 -2.70 2.04
N LEU A 289 -0.52 -2.70 0.72
CA LEU A 289 -1.34 -3.47 -0.23
C LEU A 289 -1.15 -4.97 -0.04
N GLY A 290 0.05 -5.39 0.36
CA GLY A 290 0.37 -6.77 0.66
C GLY A 290 1.73 -6.96 1.32
N VAL A 291 2.04 -8.21 1.64
CA VAL A 291 3.26 -8.67 2.32
C VAL A 291 3.95 -9.75 1.46
N GLY A 292 5.06 -10.34 1.93
CA GLY A 292 5.79 -11.38 1.17
C GLY A 292 7.04 -10.86 0.44
N ILE A 293 7.19 -9.53 0.32
CA ILE A 293 8.40 -8.88 -0.19
C ILE A 293 8.92 -7.84 0.80
N THR A 294 10.20 -7.48 0.65
CA THR A 294 10.80 -6.39 1.43
C THR A 294 10.34 -5.04 0.87
N GLN A 295 9.86 -4.15 1.74
CA GLN A 295 9.30 -2.85 1.39
C GLN A 295 9.84 -1.79 2.35
N ALA A 296 10.36 -0.66 1.86
CA ALA A 296 10.87 0.39 2.73
C ALA A 296 9.87 1.54 2.87
N LEU A 297 9.51 1.86 4.12
CA LEU A 297 8.50 2.85 4.46
C LEU A 297 9.07 4.25 4.45
N TRP A 298 10.26 4.44 5.03
CA TRP A 298 11.03 5.67 4.92
C TRP A 298 12.51 5.37 5.10
N SER A 299 13.33 6.31 4.64
CA SER A 299 14.77 6.29 4.81
C SER A 299 15.27 7.72 4.84
N ALA A 300 16.07 8.07 5.83
CA ALA A 300 16.73 9.36 5.89
C ALA A 300 18.24 9.14 5.73
N ARG A 301 18.80 9.70 4.63
CA ARG A 301 20.18 9.56 4.09
C ARG A 301 20.37 8.41 3.09
N GLY A 302 21.15 8.71 2.05
CA GLY A 302 21.40 7.91 0.85
C GLY A 302 21.57 6.39 1.04
N MET A 303 20.43 5.70 1.06
CA MET A 303 20.17 4.26 0.95
C MET A 303 20.05 3.40 2.21
N GLN A 304 20.56 3.74 3.40
CA GLN A 304 20.61 2.75 4.52
C GLN A 304 20.56 3.30 5.95
N TYR A 305 20.17 4.55 6.16
CA TYR A 305 20.24 5.15 7.48
C TYR A 305 18.88 5.71 7.88
N HIS A 306 18.61 5.76 9.18
CA HIS A 306 17.32 6.14 9.76
C HIS A 306 16.14 5.67 8.88
N ARG A 307 15.80 4.40 8.99
CA ARG A 307 14.78 3.78 8.16
C ARG A 307 13.80 2.93 8.94
N ALA A 308 12.62 2.76 8.37
CA ALA A 308 11.72 1.67 8.67
C ALA A 308 11.45 0.86 7.40
N PHE A 309 11.39 -0.46 7.54
CA PHE A 309 11.07 -1.35 6.42
C PHE A 309 10.32 -2.58 6.91
N HIS A 310 9.38 -3.04 6.10
CA HIS A 310 8.74 -4.33 6.25
C HIS A 310 9.66 -5.39 5.62
N PRO A 311 10.26 -6.33 6.39
CA PRO A 311 10.92 -7.49 5.81
C PRO A 311 9.90 -8.36 5.05
N SER A 312 10.33 -9.31 4.22
CA SER A 312 9.37 -10.18 3.50
C SER A 312 8.39 -10.91 4.43
N THR A 313 8.79 -11.19 5.68
CA THR A 313 7.95 -11.79 6.71
C THR A 313 8.19 -11.17 8.08
N GLY A 314 7.12 -11.10 8.90
CA GLY A 314 7.19 -10.64 10.28
C GLY A 314 7.01 -9.14 10.46
N ALA A 315 7.31 -8.65 11.67
CA ALA A 315 7.08 -7.25 12.04
C ALA A 315 8.02 -6.30 11.30
N ILE A 316 7.56 -5.05 11.13
CA ILE A 316 8.40 -3.98 10.59
C ILE A 316 9.62 -3.78 11.47
N LYS A 317 10.75 -3.55 10.82
CA LYS A 317 12.03 -3.25 11.45
C LYS A 317 12.32 -1.76 11.34
N VAL A 318 12.89 -1.20 12.40
CA VAL A 318 13.44 0.16 12.40
C VAL A 318 14.93 0.12 12.71
N GLN A 319 15.68 1.06 12.15
CA GLN A 319 17.13 1.11 12.27
C GLN A 319 17.65 2.54 12.09
N TRP A 320 18.51 3.01 12.99
CA TRP A 320 19.07 4.37 12.92
C TRP A 320 20.32 4.50 12.04
N SER A 321 21.24 3.52 12.10
CA SER A 321 22.51 3.55 11.39
C SER A 321 22.81 2.19 10.74
N ASN A 322 23.68 2.17 9.73
CA ASN A 322 24.04 0.94 9.00
C ASN A 322 24.64 -0.14 9.92
N ALA A 323 25.45 0.27 10.91
CA ALA A 323 26.00 -0.61 11.94
C ALA A 323 25.06 -0.81 13.15
N GLY A 324 23.93 -0.08 13.19
CA GLY A 324 22.95 -0.16 14.25
C GLY A 324 22.11 -1.43 14.17
N THR A 325 21.59 -1.85 15.31
CA THR A 325 20.70 -3.02 15.43
C THR A 325 19.37 -2.74 14.73
N GLN A 326 18.89 -3.68 13.92
CA GLN A 326 17.52 -3.66 13.43
C GLN A 326 16.59 -4.20 14.51
N VAL A 327 15.65 -3.37 14.96
CA VAL A 327 14.73 -3.72 16.06
C VAL A 327 13.33 -3.87 15.51
N SER A 328 12.58 -4.88 15.99
CA SER A 328 11.19 -5.09 15.58
C SER A 328 10.29 -4.06 16.23
N THR A 329 9.24 -3.68 15.53
CA THR A 329 8.08 -3.00 16.12
C THR A 329 7.21 -4.00 16.89
N GLY A 330 6.36 -3.50 17.79
CA GLY A 330 5.54 -4.33 18.69
C GLY A 330 4.38 -5.08 18.03
N LYS A 331 4.14 -4.86 16.73
CA LYS A 331 3.06 -5.48 15.96
C LYS A 331 3.52 -5.76 14.53
N THR A 332 3.09 -6.91 14.01
CA THR A 332 3.21 -7.21 12.58
C THR A 332 2.06 -6.52 11.83
N PRO A 333 2.35 -5.64 10.85
CA PRO A 333 1.30 -5.04 10.04
C PRO A 333 0.51 -6.10 9.28
N ILE A 334 -0.78 -5.83 9.12
CA ILE A 334 -1.69 -6.64 8.31
C ILE A 334 -1.97 -5.87 7.02
N ALA A 335 -1.89 -6.54 5.88
CA ALA A 335 -2.22 -5.93 4.60
C ALA A 335 -3.66 -5.40 4.61
N GLY A 336 -3.86 -4.18 4.09
CA GLY A 336 -5.16 -3.50 4.09
C GLY A 336 -5.53 -2.82 5.43
N GLU A 337 -4.78 -3.04 6.51
CA GLU A 337 -4.98 -2.33 7.78
C GLU A 337 -4.01 -1.16 7.92
N ILE A 338 -4.52 -0.02 8.39
CA ILE A 338 -3.68 1.10 8.79
C ILE A 338 -2.97 0.72 10.09
N THR A 339 -1.64 0.75 10.08
CA THR A 339 -0.79 0.57 11.25
C THR A 339 0.10 1.80 11.40
N ARG A 340 0.16 2.38 12.60
CA ARG A 340 1.09 3.47 12.94
C ARG A 340 2.45 2.91 13.29
N ILE A 341 3.46 3.16 12.47
CA ILE A 341 4.83 2.70 12.69
C ILE A 341 5.66 3.84 13.21
N SER A 342 6.42 3.59 14.27
CA SER A 342 7.31 4.61 14.83
C SER A 342 8.66 4.06 15.23
N MET A 343 9.65 4.94 15.20
CA MET A 343 10.98 4.72 15.73
C MET A 343 11.28 5.84 16.72
N VAL A 344 11.62 5.48 17.96
CA VAL A 344 12.11 6.41 18.97
C VAL A 344 13.61 6.20 19.13
N ARG A 345 14.37 7.28 19.09
CA ARG A 345 15.79 7.30 19.40
C ARG A 345 16.08 8.21 20.58
N GLU A 346 16.80 7.67 21.55
CA GLU A 346 17.25 8.40 22.73
C GLU A 346 18.72 8.81 22.66
N LEU A 347 19.05 9.85 23.42
CA LEU A 347 20.38 10.33 23.71
C LEU A 347 21.14 9.24 24.45
N GLY A 348 22.20 8.72 23.83
CA GLY A 348 22.89 7.51 24.29
C GLY A 348 22.84 6.39 23.25
N GLY A 349 21.99 6.52 22.23
CA GLY A 349 21.98 5.69 21.04
C GLY A 349 20.93 4.58 21.05
N THR A 350 20.11 4.43 22.09
CA THR A 350 19.03 3.43 22.09
C THR A 350 18.01 3.76 21.00
N VAL A 351 17.61 2.74 20.25
CA VAL A 351 16.56 2.79 19.24
C VAL A 351 15.48 1.78 19.62
N THR A 352 14.22 2.21 19.63
CA THR A 352 13.06 1.38 19.94
C THR A 352 12.03 1.46 18.82
N GLY A 353 11.52 0.31 18.38
CA GLY A 353 10.45 0.21 17.40
C GLY A 353 9.08 0.17 18.06
N TRP A 354 8.11 0.89 17.52
CA TRP A 354 6.73 0.89 18.00
C TRP A 354 5.76 0.65 16.85
N ALA A 355 4.65 -0.03 17.13
CA ALA A 355 3.52 -0.12 16.21
C ALA A 355 2.19 0.02 16.95
N ASP A 356 1.31 0.93 16.50
CA ASP A 356 0.04 1.27 17.15
C ASP A 356 0.17 1.57 18.66
N GLY A 357 1.26 2.26 19.03
CA GLY A 357 1.57 2.57 20.44
C GLY A 357 2.02 1.36 21.27
N ILE A 358 2.22 0.19 20.66
CA ILE A 358 2.80 -1.01 21.29
C ILE A 358 4.30 -1.01 21.05
N GLU A 359 5.06 -1.06 22.15
CA GLU A 359 6.53 -1.18 22.13
C GLU A 359 6.96 -2.54 21.58
N GLY A 360 7.97 -2.54 20.73
CA GLY A 360 8.66 -3.73 20.24
C GLY A 360 10.01 -3.92 20.89
N ASP A 361 10.99 -4.31 20.08
CA ASP A 361 12.36 -4.49 20.54
C ASP A 361 13.08 -3.14 20.67
N ASN A 362 14.13 -3.14 21.49
CA ASN A 362 15.12 -2.07 21.55
C ASN A 362 16.53 -2.58 21.18
N GLY A 363 17.41 -1.65 20.84
CA GLY A 363 18.76 -1.98 20.38
C GLY A 363 19.65 -0.75 20.28
N SER A 364 20.92 -0.97 19.98
CA SER A 364 21.89 0.12 19.83
C SER A 364 21.85 0.72 18.42
N GLY A 365 21.76 2.03 18.36
CA GLY A 365 22.02 2.88 17.20
C GLY A 365 23.48 3.34 17.24
N ASP A 366 24.42 2.43 17.00
CA ASP A 366 25.85 2.69 17.11
C ASP A 366 26.38 3.66 16.01
N GLY A 367 27.26 4.56 16.45
CA GLY A 367 28.52 4.99 15.83
C GLY A 367 28.60 5.52 14.39
N ILE A 368 28.74 6.84 14.28
CA ILE A 368 29.22 7.64 13.13
C ILE A 368 28.39 7.50 11.86
N MET A 369 27.66 8.57 11.55
CA MET A 369 27.07 8.74 10.23
C MET A 369 28.17 9.09 9.23
N VAL A 370 28.49 8.15 8.34
CA VAL A 370 29.43 8.38 7.26
C VAL A 370 28.66 8.91 6.04
N GLY A 371 28.78 10.20 5.76
CA GLY A 371 28.21 10.83 4.55
C GLY A 371 27.38 12.09 4.81
N THR A 372 27.16 12.87 3.75
CA THR A 372 26.27 14.06 3.78
C THR A 372 24.84 13.60 3.58
N GLN A 373 23.95 13.93 4.52
CA GLN A 373 22.51 13.74 4.34
C GLN A 373 22.03 14.72 3.26
N THR A 374 21.27 14.24 2.29
CA THR A 374 20.78 15.09 1.18
C THR A 374 19.27 15.08 1.09
N SER A 375 18.62 13.99 1.48
CA SER A 375 17.16 13.88 1.45
C SER A 375 16.60 12.92 2.50
N ILE A 376 15.30 13.07 2.74
CA ILE A 376 14.44 12.10 3.39
C ILE A 376 13.58 11.48 2.28
N GLN A 377 13.63 10.16 2.18
CA GLN A 377 12.86 9.34 1.27
C GLN A 377 11.64 8.76 1.98
N ILE A 378 10.48 8.89 1.35
CA ILE A 378 9.19 8.45 1.88
C ILE A 378 8.60 7.43 0.91
N GLY A 379 8.31 6.24 1.40
CA GLY A 379 7.83 5.11 0.62
C GLY A 379 8.92 4.39 -0.18
N ALA A 380 10.20 4.64 0.11
CA ALA A 380 11.32 3.92 -0.50
C ALA A 380 12.59 3.94 0.39
N SER A 381 13.55 3.07 0.08
CA SER A 381 14.86 3.04 0.75
C SER A 381 15.82 4.11 0.21
N ALA A 382 15.67 4.43 -1.07
CA ALA A 382 16.36 5.44 -1.83
C ALA A 382 15.59 5.70 -3.14
N THR A 383 16.09 6.64 -3.94
CA THR A 383 15.56 6.89 -5.28
C THR A 383 15.45 5.59 -6.09
N ALA A 384 14.21 5.25 -6.45
CA ALA A 384 13.86 4.05 -7.22
C ALA A 384 14.35 2.71 -6.62
N ALA A 385 14.52 2.61 -5.30
CA ALA A 385 15.04 1.41 -4.63
C ALA A 385 14.15 0.95 -3.47
N ILE A 386 13.78 -0.33 -3.47
CA ILE A 386 12.97 -1.02 -2.44
C ILE A 386 11.74 -0.18 -2.05
N PRO A 387 10.82 0.06 -3.01
CA PRO A 387 9.62 0.85 -2.77
C PRO A 387 8.65 0.14 -1.82
N THR A 388 7.82 0.94 -1.17
CA THR A 388 6.58 0.45 -0.54
C THR A 388 5.52 0.19 -1.61
N TYR A 389 4.61 -0.74 -1.33
CA TYR A 389 3.34 -0.89 -2.01
C TYR A 389 2.23 -0.65 -0.99
N GLY A 390 1.70 0.56 -0.94
CA GLY A 390 0.75 0.94 0.12
C GLY A 390 0.43 2.41 0.18
N HIS A 391 -0.51 2.73 1.07
CA HIS A 391 -0.90 4.10 1.37
C HIS A 391 -0.13 4.62 2.57
N LEU A 392 0.38 5.84 2.45
CA LEU A 392 1.17 6.53 3.46
C LEU A 392 0.45 7.79 3.91
N THR A 393 0.29 7.94 5.23
CA THR A 393 -0.25 9.16 5.82
C THR A 393 0.54 9.59 7.04
N ASN A 394 0.36 10.85 7.43
CA ASN A 394 0.78 11.35 8.74
C ASN A 394 2.27 11.13 9.05
N PHE A 395 3.15 11.32 8.06
CA PHE A 395 4.59 11.22 8.28
C PHE A 395 5.07 12.39 9.15
N ARG A 396 5.67 12.08 10.29
CA ARG A 396 6.17 13.08 11.25
C ARG A 396 7.58 12.75 11.70
N ILE A 397 8.36 13.79 11.92
CA ILE A 397 9.64 13.73 12.60
C ILE A 397 9.63 14.73 13.75
N TYR A 398 10.09 14.31 14.92
CA TYR A 398 10.25 15.13 16.12
C TYR A 398 11.73 15.23 16.45
N ASP A 399 12.19 16.41 16.87
CA ASP A 399 13.55 16.67 17.35
C ASP A 399 13.80 16.19 18.78
N ARG A 400 13.02 15.21 19.23
CA ARG A 400 13.02 14.67 20.60
C ARG A 400 12.56 13.21 20.60
N ALA A 401 12.86 12.52 21.69
CA ALA A 401 12.40 11.19 21.99
C ALA A 401 11.04 11.35 22.65
N LEU A 402 10.00 10.79 22.03
CA LEU A 402 8.70 10.70 22.66
C LEU A 402 8.75 9.59 23.72
N SER A 403 8.22 9.89 24.90
CA SER A 403 8.08 8.93 26.00
C SER A 403 7.06 7.84 25.68
N ASP A 404 7.11 6.71 26.39
CA ASP A 404 6.18 5.59 26.23
C ASP A 404 4.71 6.03 26.32
N ARG A 405 4.40 6.98 27.22
CA ARG A 405 3.04 7.53 27.36
C ARG A 405 2.63 8.35 26.15
N GLU A 406 3.56 9.07 25.53
CA GLU A 406 3.32 9.82 24.29
C GLU A 406 3.13 8.85 23.13
N MET A 407 3.97 7.81 23.04
CA MET A 407 3.86 6.77 22.03
C MET A 407 2.57 5.96 22.13
N ALA A 408 2.09 5.66 23.33
CA ALA A 408 0.84 4.94 23.55
C ALA A 408 -0.41 5.71 23.09
N VAL A 409 -0.31 7.04 22.94
CA VAL A 409 -1.41 7.89 22.45
C VAL A 409 -1.09 8.54 21.10
N ALA A 410 0.03 8.14 20.49
CA ALA A 410 0.60 8.80 19.34
C ALA A 410 -0.14 8.59 18.06
#